data_AF-A0A2C9KZQ6-F1
#
_entry.id   AF-A0A2C9KZQ6-F1
#
_cell.length_a   1.000
_cell.length_b   1.000
_cell.length_c   1.000
_cell.angle_alpha   90.00
_cell.angle_beta   90.00
_cell.angle_gamma   90.00
#
_symmetry.space_group_name_H-M   'P 1'
#
loop_
_entity.id
_entity.type
_entity.pdbx_description
1 polymer ?
#
loop_
_entity_poly.entity_id
_entity_poly.type
_entity_poly.pdbx_seq_one_letter_code
_entity_poly.pdbx_strand_id
1 'polypeptide(L)'
;YICQGVDLSGVEIIDQDRRLVKQARKEVETQAQKMLEQGMATQNQTAVATSLQVFYNLGSLHTVVDRVVAGCRATLHQQVRACLDVQALTMASGGSARAPGRAAMPAPSNIPVLRANMWTNMEKLMDNIYSACVQVQHLQKVLVKKRDPVSHVCFIDELAKHHHSDVNIIQAFWDDVTKMLTLEFNTASEHSSFLKQSFEGEYPKLLRLYNDLWRRLQQFSIALSVTPSAGNVDIIPAGETEEDFFAQTEKARQQY
;
A
#
# COMPACT_ATOMS: atom_id res chain seq x y z
N TYR A 1 15.97 4.86 -28.36
CA TYR A 1 15.95 5.99 -29.31
C TYR A 1 17.25 6.17 -30.10
N ILE A 2 18.43 6.45 -29.54
CA ILE A 2 19.63 6.78 -30.37
C ILE A 2 20.24 5.57 -31.14
N CYS A 3 19.98 4.31 -30.74
CA CYS A 3 20.59 3.14 -31.39
C CYS A 3 19.60 2.03 -31.79
N GLN A 4 18.30 2.32 -31.87
CA GLN A 4 17.30 1.34 -32.32
C GLN A 4 17.20 1.39 -33.85
N GLY A 5 18.10 0.71 -34.56
CA GLY A 5 17.97 0.56 -36.02
C GLY A 5 19.25 0.29 -36.80
N VAL A 6 20.44 0.49 -36.20
CA VAL A 6 21.72 0.23 -36.86
C VAL A 6 22.60 -0.58 -35.90
N ASP A 7 23.02 -1.77 -36.32
CA ASP A 7 23.96 -2.58 -35.56
C ASP A 7 25.36 -1.98 -35.70
N LEU A 8 25.72 -1.11 -34.76
CA LEU A 8 27.02 -0.46 -34.65
C LEU A 8 27.93 -1.18 -33.65
N SER A 9 27.63 -2.44 -33.33
CA SER A 9 28.43 -3.25 -32.41
C SER A 9 29.82 -3.51 -33.03
N GLY A 10 30.89 -3.09 -32.34
CA GLY A 10 32.28 -3.29 -32.81
C GLY A 10 32.98 -2.04 -33.35
N VAL A 11 32.33 -0.87 -33.35
CA VAL A 11 33.01 0.41 -33.61
C VAL A 11 33.50 0.99 -32.27
N GLU A 12 34.80 0.89 -31.99
CA GLU A 12 35.40 1.27 -30.69
C GLU A 12 34.99 2.66 -30.18
N ILE A 13 34.89 3.64 -31.09
CA ILE A 13 34.51 5.03 -30.77
C ILE A 13 33.06 5.08 -30.23
N ILE A 14 32.15 4.34 -30.85
CA ILE A 14 30.73 4.30 -30.48
C ILE A 14 30.52 3.47 -29.22
N ASP A 15 31.34 2.46 -28.98
CA ASP A 15 31.28 1.65 -27.76
C ASP A 15 31.65 2.45 -26.50
N GLN A 16 32.59 3.38 -26.58
CA GLN A 16 32.91 4.27 -25.46
C GLN A 16 31.73 5.21 -25.14
N ASP A 17 31.15 5.87 -26.14
CA ASP A 17 29.99 6.73 -25.96
C ASP A 17 28.76 5.95 -25.47
N ARG A 18 28.56 4.73 -25.96
CA ARG A 18 27.47 3.85 -25.51
C ARG A 18 27.61 3.46 -24.03
N ARG A 19 28.83 3.26 -23.54
CA ARG A 19 29.09 3.04 -22.09
C ARG A 19 28.78 4.31 -21.29
N LEU A 20 29.20 5.47 -21.76
CA LEU A 20 28.90 6.76 -21.11
C LEU A 20 27.39 7.03 -21.04
N VAL A 21 26.66 6.83 -22.14
CA VAL A 21 25.20 6.99 -22.19
C VAL A 21 24.50 6.02 -21.24
N LYS A 22 24.95 4.75 -21.17
CA LYS A 22 24.41 3.78 -20.20
C LYS A 22 24.64 4.21 -18.76
N GLN A 23 25.84 4.72 -18.45
CA GLN A 23 26.18 5.19 -17.11
C GLN A 23 25.36 6.42 -16.74
N ALA A 24 25.27 7.42 -17.63
CA ALA A 24 24.44 8.61 -17.43
C ALA A 24 22.96 8.24 -17.24
N ARG A 25 22.43 7.29 -18.03
CA ARG A 25 21.06 6.78 -17.85
C ARG A 25 20.87 6.20 -16.46
N LYS A 26 21.79 5.34 -15.99
CA LYS A 26 21.73 4.72 -14.66
C LYS A 26 21.78 5.77 -13.53
N GLU A 27 22.59 6.80 -13.69
CA GLU A 27 22.68 7.91 -12.73
C GLU A 27 21.36 8.69 -12.65
N VAL A 28 20.78 9.04 -13.80
CA VAL A 28 19.48 9.72 -13.88
C VAL A 28 18.37 8.86 -13.27
N GLU A 29 18.32 7.56 -13.59
CA GLU A 29 17.36 6.62 -12.99
C GLU A 29 17.51 6.54 -11.48
N THR A 30 18.75 6.51 -10.97
CA THR A 30 19.03 6.45 -9.53
C THR A 30 18.60 7.73 -8.82
N GLN A 31 18.87 8.90 -9.40
CA GLN A 31 18.47 10.17 -8.82
C GLN A 31 16.94 10.35 -8.84
N ALA A 32 16.29 10.00 -9.95
CA ALA A 32 14.84 10.02 -10.07
C ALA A 32 14.18 9.03 -9.09
N GLN A 33 14.77 7.86 -8.87
CA GLN A 33 14.26 6.89 -7.91
C GLN A 33 14.30 7.44 -6.47
N LYS A 34 15.43 8.03 -6.06
CA LYS A 34 15.55 8.66 -4.73
C LYS A 34 14.56 9.82 -4.54
N MET A 35 14.40 10.65 -5.57
CA MET A 35 13.45 11.76 -5.56
C MET A 35 12.01 11.26 -5.48
N LEU A 36 11.68 10.15 -6.15
CA LEU A 36 10.38 9.52 -6.09
C LEU A 36 10.10 8.95 -4.69
N GLU A 37 11.05 8.21 -4.12
CA GLU A 37 10.92 7.62 -2.77
C GLU A 37 10.73 8.71 -1.70
N GLN A 38 11.56 9.76 -1.74
CA GLN A 38 11.42 10.90 -0.83
C GLN A 38 10.11 11.65 -1.06
N GLY A 39 9.72 11.85 -2.33
CA GLY A 39 8.47 12.50 -2.70
C GLY A 39 7.25 11.74 -2.20
N MET A 40 7.27 10.41 -2.31
CA MET A 40 6.22 9.53 -1.80
C MET A 40 6.14 9.54 -0.27
N ALA A 41 7.29 9.48 0.42
CA ALA A 41 7.34 9.50 1.88
C ALA A 41 6.86 10.84 2.48
N THR A 42 7.17 11.95 1.82
CA THR A 42 6.80 13.31 2.26
C THR A 42 5.50 13.84 1.63
N GLN A 43 4.86 13.04 0.77
CA GLN A 43 3.70 13.43 -0.04
C GLN A 43 3.93 14.71 -0.87
N ASN A 44 5.16 14.94 -1.31
CA ASN A 44 5.52 16.08 -2.14
C ASN A 44 5.13 15.81 -3.61
N GLN A 45 3.97 16.33 -3.99
CA GLN A 45 3.40 16.18 -5.34
C GLN A 45 4.37 16.61 -6.45
N THR A 46 5.13 17.68 -6.27
CA THR A 46 6.06 18.21 -7.29
C THR A 46 7.24 17.26 -7.52
N ALA A 47 7.80 16.71 -6.44
CA ALA A 47 8.90 15.74 -6.51
C ALA A 47 8.44 14.44 -7.20
N VAL A 48 7.26 13.93 -6.83
CA VAL A 48 6.67 12.74 -7.47
C VAL A 48 6.42 13.01 -8.96
N ALA A 49 5.76 14.11 -9.31
CA ALA A 49 5.46 14.45 -10.69
C ALA A 49 6.71 14.60 -11.57
N THR A 50 7.76 15.24 -11.03
CA THR A 50 9.04 15.41 -11.73
C THR A 50 9.73 14.06 -11.94
N SER A 51 9.73 13.21 -10.91
CA SER A 51 10.37 11.88 -11.00
C SER A 51 9.66 11.00 -12.02
N LEU A 52 8.33 10.97 -11.99
CA LEU A 52 7.52 10.23 -12.95
C LEU A 52 7.73 10.74 -14.39
N GLN A 53 7.91 12.05 -14.58
CA GLN A 53 8.23 12.62 -15.89
C GLN A 53 9.57 12.10 -16.43
N VAL A 54 10.60 12.00 -15.58
CA VAL A 54 11.89 11.42 -15.97
C VAL A 54 11.70 9.97 -16.41
N PHE A 55 10.93 9.17 -15.66
CA PHE A 55 10.68 7.77 -16.00
C PHE A 55 9.81 7.59 -17.25
N TYR A 56 8.88 8.50 -17.51
CA TYR A 56 8.13 8.55 -18.77
C TYR A 56 9.08 8.76 -19.95
N ASN A 57 9.98 9.76 -19.85
CA ASN A 57 10.96 10.06 -20.89
C ASN A 57 11.95 8.90 -21.14
N LEU A 58 12.22 8.08 -20.10
CA LEU A 58 13.07 6.89 -20.21
C LEU A 58 12.32 5.63 -20.68
N GLY A 59 11.01 5.72 -20.89
CA GLY A 59 10.15 4.61 -21.32
C GLY A 59 9.92 3.55 -20.24
N SER A 60 10.11 3.89 -18.97
CA SER A 60 10.04 2.96 -17.83
C SER A 60 8.96 3.33 -16.80
N LEU A 61 8.00 4.19 -17.17
CA LEU A 61 6.96 4.68 -16.26
C LEU A 61 6.16 3.53 -15.63
N HIS A 62 5.63 2.61 -16.46
CA HIS A 62 4.83 1.47 -16.00
C HIS A 62 5.60 0.60 -14.99
N THR A 63 6.84 0.23 -15.31
CA THR A 63 7.70 -0.59 -14.46
C THR A 63 7.93 0.06 -13.10
N VAL A 64 8.12 1.39 -13.09
CA VAL A 64 8.39 2.14 -11.86
C VAL A 64 7.14 2.23 -10.99
N VAL A 65 5.98 2.51 -11.59
CA VAL A 65 4.70 2.58 -10.87
C VAL A 65 4.37 1.23 -10.24
N ASP A 66 4.47 0.14 -11.01
CA ASP A 66 4.25 -1.22 -10.51
C ASP A 66 5.20 -1.56 -9.36
N ARG A 67 6.48 -1.20 -9.49
CA ARG A 67 7.49 -1.41 -8.45
C ARG A 67 7.18 -0.65 -7.17
N VAL A 68 6.72 0.60 -7.26
CA VAL A 68 6.36 1.40 -6.08
C VAL A 68 5.16 0.78 -5.37
N VAL A 69 4.10 0.43 -6.11
CA VAL A 69 2.89 -0.20 -5.54
C VAL A 69 3.23 -1.56 -4.92
N ALA A 70 4.02 -2.38 -5.62
CA ALA A 70 4.50 -3.65 -5.10
C ALA A 70 5.37 -3.48 -3.84
N GLY A 71 6.19 -2.44 -3.78
CA GLY A 71 7.00 -2.09 -2.61
C GLY A 71 6.15 -1.70 -1.39
N CYS A 72 5.11 -0.88 -1.58
CA CYS A 72 4.13 -0.57 -0.53
C CYS A 72 3.44 -1.85 -0.03
N ARG A 73 3.01 -2.72 -0.94
CA ARG A 73 2.39 -4.01 -0.60
C ARG A 73 3.33 -4.93 0.18
N ALA A 74 4.58 -5.07 -0.25
CA ALA A 74 5.57 -5.91 0.40
C ALA A 74 5.93 -5.41 1.81
N THR A 75 6.08 -4.10 1.96
CA THR A 75 6.34 -3.47 3.27
C THR A 75 5.17 -3.70 4.22
N LEU A 76 3.93 -3.50 3.74
CA LEU A 76 2.74 -3.73 4.54
C LEU A 76 2.60 -5.21 4.93
N HIS A 77 2.88 -6.13 4.01
CA HIS A 77 2.87 -7.57 4.29
C HIS A 77 3.84 -7.96 5.40
N GLN A 78 5.05 -7.41 5.37
CA GLN A 78 6.03 -7.60 6.43
C GLN A 78 5.53 -7.06 7.78
N GLN A 79 4.85 -5.91 7.79
CA GLN A 79 4.27 -5.32 8.99
C GLN A 79 3.10 -6.13 9.55
N VAL A 80 2.25 -6.70 8.69
CA VAL A 80 1.18 -7.63 9.09
C VAL A 80 1.78 -8.85 9.78
N ARG A 81 2.78 -9.49 9.15
CA ARG A 81 3.45 -10.66 9.72
C ARG A 81 4.13 -10.36 11.05
N ALA A 82 4.83 -9.24 11.15
CA ALA A 82 5.46 -8.82 12.39
C ALA A 82 4.44 -8.54 13.51
N CYS A 83 3.27 -8.01 13.18
CA CYS A 83 2.19 -7.78 14.15
C CYS A 83 1.62 -9.10 14.71
N LEU A 84 1.55 -10.15 13.88
CA LEU A 84 0.98 -11.45 14.23
C LEU A 84 2.02 -12.47 14.74
N ASP A 85 3.30 -12.09 14.85
CA ASP A 85 4.36 -12.98 15.35
C ASP A 85 4.39 -13.05 16.88
N VAL A 86 3.83 -14.14 17.41
CA VAL A 86 3.79 -14.43 18.86
C VAL A 86 5.18 -14.63 19.46
N GLN A 87 6.17 -15.08 18.69
CA GLN A 87 7.53 -15.28 19.19
C GLN A 87 8.21 -13.93 19.42
N ALA A 88 8.05 -12.99 18.50
CA ALA A 88 8.53 -11.61 18.65
C ALA A 88 7.86 -10.91 19.84
N LEU A 89 6.55 -11.09 20.01
CA LEU A 89 5.79 -10.55 21.15
C LEU A 89 6.26 -11.11 22.50
N THR A 90 6.64 -12.39 22.55
CA THR A 90 7.10 -13.06 23.78
C THR A 90 8.51 -12.60 24.19
N MET A 91 9.40 -12.38 23.22
CA MET A 91 10.74 -11.82 23.45
C MET A 91 10.68 -10.36 23.93
N ALA A 92 9.78 -9.56 23.36
CA ALA A 92 9.56 -8.17 23.78
C ALA A 92 9.02 -8.04 25.22
N SER A 93 8.37 -9.09 25.73
CA SER A 93 7.77 -9.15 27.07
C SER A 93 8.72 -9.70 28.15
N GLY A 94 10.04 -9.71 27.88
CA GLY A 94 11.08 -10.10 28.85
C GLY A 94 11.20 -11.62 29.08
N GLY A 95 10.65 -12.44 28.18
CA GLY A 95 10.79 -13.89 28.24
C GLY A 95 12.22 -14.33 27.92
N SER A 96 12.92 -14.90 28.90
CA SER A 96 14.25 -15.49 28.70
C SER A 96 14.22 -16.54 27.57
N ALA A 97 15.20 -16.46 26.67
CA ALA A 97 15.38 -17.41 25.58
C ALA A 97 15.51 -18.85 26.11
N ARG A 98 14.51 -19.65 25.75
CA ARG A 98 14.45 -21.13 25.62
C ARG A 98 15.67 -21.94 26.06
N ALA A 99 15.47 -22.81 27.06
CA ALA A 99 16.09 -24.13 27.08
C ALA A 99 15.28 -25.11 26.21
N PRO A 100 15.90 -26.09 25.52
CA PRO A 100 15.18 -27.02 24.64
C PRO A 100 14.24 -27.93 25.44
N GLY A 101 13.00 -28.12 24.97
CA GLY A 101 12.08 -29.16 25.47
C GLY A 101 10.88 -28.71 26.32
N ARG A 102 10.65 -27.41 26.54
CA ARG A 102 9.40 -26.92 27.19
C ARG A 102 8.42 -26.39 26.16
N ALA A 103 7.17 -26.84 26.26
CA ALA A 103 6.04 -26.41 25.44
C ALA A 103 5.98 -24.86 25.36
N ALA A 104 5.67 -24.35 24.17
CA ALA A 104 5.76 -22.95 23.75
C ALA A 104 4.76 -21.99 24.41
N MET A 105 4.49 -22.13 25.71
CA MET A 105 3.58 -21.26 26.43
C MET A 105 4.37 -20.25 27.28
N PRO A 106 4.09 -18.94 27.15
CA PRO A 106 4.58 -17.93 28.08
C PRO A 106 4.18 -18.31 29.52
N ALA A 107 5.01 -17.96 30.50
CA ALA A 107 4.63 -18.11 31.90
C ALA A 107 3.28 -17.39 32.15
N PRO A 108 2.34 -17.97 32.92
CA PRO A 108 1.02 -17.39 33.16
C PRO A 108 1.02 -15.93 33.63
N SER A 109 2.10 -15.50 34.30
CA SER A 109 2.31 -14.12 34.77
C SER A 109 2.45 -13.09 33.64
N ASN A 110 2.88 -13.50 32.44
CA ASN A 110 3.23 -12.57 31.35
C ASN A 110 2.14 -12.47 30.28
N ILE A 111 1.08 -13.28 30.36
CA ILE A 111 -0.02 -13.31 29.39
C ILE A 111 -0.73 -11.94 29.24
N PRO A 112 -1.03 -11.20 30.33
CA PRO A 112 -1.68 -9.88 30.21
C PRO A 112 -0.79 -8.86 29.48
N VAL A 113 0.52 -8.85 29.76
CA VAL A 113 1.49 -7.96 29.11
C VAL A 113 1.63 -8.31 27.63
N LEU A 114 1.72 -9.60 27.31
CA LEU A 114 1.79 -10.09 25.94
C LEU A 114 0.56 -9.65 25.12
N ARG A 115 -0.62 -9.75 25.71
CA ARG A 115 -1.89 -9.33 25.10
C ARG A 115 -1.95 -7.81 24.92
N ALA A 116 -1.49 -7.03 25.89
CA ALA A 116 -1.38 -5.58 25.73
C ALA A 116 -0.47 -5.21 24.56
N ASN A 117 0.73 -5.81 24.49
CA ASN A 117 1.68 -5.59 23.39
C ASN A 117 1.11 -6.00 22.02
N MET A 118 0.37 -7.12 21.95
CA MET A 118 -0.31 -7.54 20.73
C MET A 118 -1.28 -6.48 20.23
N TRP A 119 -2.11 -5.91 21.11
CA TRP A 119 -3.06 -4.87 20.73
C TRP A 119 -2.39 -3.56 20.35
N THR A 120 -1.32 -3.15 21.03
CA THR A 120 -0.53 -1.99 20.62
C THR A 120 0.08 -2.19 19.23
N ASN A 121 0.55 -3.40 18.91
CA ASN A 121 1.01 -3.72 17.55
C ASN A 121 -0.14 -3.67 16.54
N MET A 122 -1.35 -4.10 16.93
CA MET A 122 -2.53 -4.03 16.07
C MET A 122 -2.95 -2.59 15.77
N GLU A 123 -2.93 -1.71 16.77
CA GLU A 123 -3.15 -0.26 16.59
C GLU A 123 -2.14 0.32 15.60
N LYS A 124 -0.86 0.01 15.78
CA LYS A 124 0.21 0.41 14.84
C LYS A 124 0.00 -0.18 13.44
N LEU A 125 -0.50 -1.41 13.33
CA LEU A 125 -0.81 -2.01 12.04
C LEU A 125 -1.93 -1.25 11.32
N MET A 126 -2.98 -0.80 12.02
CA MET A 126 -4.02 0.03 11.41
C MET A 126 -3.46 1.35 10.86
N ASP A 127 -2.55 1.99 11.59
CA ASP A 127 -1.86 3.19 11.11
C ASP A 127 -1.00 2.94 9.88
N ASN A 128 -0.30 1.80 9.86
CA ASN A 128 0.50 1.37 8.72
C ASN A 128 -0.36 1.10 7.47
N ILE A 129 -1.50 0.41 7.62
CA ILE A 129 -2.45 0.16 6.53
C ILE A 129 -2.95 1.49 5.96
N TYR A 130 -3.36 2.41 6.84
CA TYR A 130 -3.80 3.75 6.43
C TYR A 130 -2.70 4.49 5.67
N SER A 131 -1.48 4.52 6.21
CA SER A 131 -0.34 5.20 5.58
C SER A 131 -0.03 4.65 4.19
N ALA A 132 -0.04 3.32 4.03
CA ALA A 132 0.19 2.68 2.73
C ALA A 132 -0.90 3.03 1.70
N CYS A 133 -2.19 3.04 2.12
CA CYS A 133 -3.29 3.45 1.25
C CYS A 133 -3.14 4.91 0.81
N VAL A 134 -2.78 5.80 1.74
CA VAL A 134 -2.53 7.21 1.47
C VAL A 134 -1.39 7.42 0.47
N GLN A 135 -0.29 6.65 0.58
CA GLN A 135 0.82 6.68 -0.36
C GLN A 135 0.40 6.25 -1.77
N VAL A 136 -0.26 5.09 -1.89
CA VAL A 136 -0.71 4.57 -3.20
C VAL A 136 -1.72 5.50 -3.85
N GLN A 137 -2.64 6.07 -3.06
CA GLN A 137 -3.59 7.07 -3.56
C GLN A 137 -2.90 8.36 -3.98
N HIS A 138 -1.88 8.82 -3.25
CA HIS A 138 -1.10 9.99 -3.65
C HIS A 138 -0.46 9.77 -5.02
N LEU A 139 0.17 8.61 -5.24
CA LEU A 139 0.72 8.22 -6.53
C LEU A 139 -0.34 8.26 -7.64
N GLN A 140 -1.49 7.60 -7.44
CA GLN A 140 -2.60 7.61 -8.40
C GLN A 140 -3.07 9.03 -8.71
N LYS A 141 -3.20 9.90 -7.70
CA LYS A 141 -3.60 11.30 -7.88
C LYS A 141 -2.61 12.06 -8.78
N VAL A 142 -1.30 11.85 -8.61
CA VAL A 142 -0.30 12.47 -9.48
C VAL A 142 -0.39 11.92 -10.90
N LEU A 143 -0.53 10.60 -11.06
CA LEU A 143 -0.66 9.94 -12.37
C LEU A 143 -1.88 10.40 -13.17
N VAL A 144 -3.02 10.62 -12.50
CA VAL A 144 -4.26 11.10 -13.14
C VAL A 144 -4.15 12.58 -13.55
N LYS A 145 -3.41 13.40 -12.78
CA LYS A 145 -3.29 14.85 -13.04
C LYS A 145 -2.15 15.19 -14.00
N LYS A 146 -1.10 14.38 -14.05
CA LYS A 146 0.12 14.71 -14.79
C LYS A 146 -0.03 14.32 -16.26
N ARG A 147 0.16 15.32 -17.12
CA ARG A 147 0.33 15.15 -18.56
C ARG A 147 1.76 15.47 -18.96
N ASP A 148 2.25 14.72 -19.93
CA ASP A 148 3.51 15.04 -20.58
C ASP A 148 3.41 16.40 -21.30
N PRO A 149 4.35 17.35 -21.11
CA PRO A 149 4.25 18.68 -21.69
C PRO A 149 4.41 18.72 -23.22
N VAL A 150 4.96 17.67 -23.85
CA VAL A 150 5.25 17.65 -25.29
C VAL A 150 4.21 16.82 -26.05
N SER A 151 3.97 15.59 -25.61
CA SER A 151 3.02 14.66 -26.21
C SER A 151 1.59 14.82 -25.69
N HIS A 152 1.39 15.57 -24.60
CA HIS A 152 0.10 15.76 -23.91
C HIS A 152 -0.57 14.48 -23.38
N VAL A 153 0.13 13.34 -23.43
CA VAL A 153 -0.34 12.05 -22.92
C VAL A 153 -0.48 12.12 -21.41
N CYS A 154 -1.63 11.68 -20.89
CA CYS A 154 -1.83 11.52 -19.46
C CYS A 154 -1.13 10.25 -18.98
N PHE A 155 -0.48 10.31 -17.82
CA PHE A 155 0.28 9.17 -17.32
C PHE A 155 -0.61 7.97 -16.97
N ILE A 156 -1.83 8.21 -16.47
CA ILE A 156 -2.78 7.12 -16.21
C ILE A 156 -3.25 6.42 -17.49
N ASP A 157 -3.43 7.18 -18.58
CA ASP A 157 -3.84 6.62 -19.88
C ASP A 157 -2.71 5.76 -20.48
N GLU A 158 -1.46 6.17 -20.29
CA GLU A 158 -0.30 5.40 -20.71
C GLU A 158 -0.20 4.06 -19.96
N LEU A 159 -0.51 4.05 -18.66
CA LEU A 159 -0.60 2.83 -17.86
C LEU A 159 -1.75 1.94 -18.36
N ALA A 160 -2.93 2.51 -18.63
CA ALA A 160 -4.08 1.75 -19.14
C ALA A 160 -3.78 1.07 -20.48
N LYS A 161 -3.07 1.75 -21.39
CA LYS A 161 -2.61 1.15 -22.65
C LYS A 161 -1.69 -0.04 -22.43
N HIS A 162 -0.75 0.07 -21.48
CA HIS A 162 0.21 -0.98 -21.18
C HIS A 162 -0.44 -2.21 -20.52
N HIS A 163 -1.47 -2.01 -19.70
CA HIS A 163 -2.17 -3.08 -18.99
C HIS A 163 -3.37 -3.65 -19.78
N HIS A 164 -3.73 -3.05 -20.91
CA HIS A 164 -4.89 -3.41 -21.72
C HIS A 164 -6.23 -3.38 -20.95
N SER A 165 -6.31 -2.60 -19.87
CA SER A 165 -7.49 -2.47 -19.03
C SER A 165 -7.50 -1.12 -18.32
N ASP A 166 -8.66 -0.72 -17.82
CA ASP A 166 -8.74 0.43 -16.92
C ASP A 166 -7.91 0.16 -15.66
N VAL A 167 -7.12 1.17 -15.24
CA VAL A 167 -6.18 1.05 -14.13
C VAL A 167 -6.70 1.84 -12.94
N ASN A 168 -7.30 1.13 -11.99
CA ASN A 168 -7.62 1.67 -10.66
C ASN A 168 -6.65 1.11 -9.62
N ILE A 169 -5.51 1.78 -9.46
CA ILE A 169 -4.39 1.32 -8.63
C ILE A 169 -4.82 1.16 -7.17
N ILE A 170 -5.58 2.11 -6.62
CA ILE A 170 -6.01 2.08 -5.22
C ILE A 170 -7.00 0.95 -4.95
N GLN A 171 -7.91 0.68 -5.87
CA GLN A 171 -8.86 -0.42 -5.74
C GLN A 171 -8.13 -1.78 -5.77
N ALA A 172 -7.26 -1.99 -6.76
CA ALA A 172 -6.46 -3.21 -6.84
C ALA A 172 -5.57 -3.39 -5.60
N PHE A 173 -4.97 -2.30 -5.10
CA PHE A 173 -4.18 -2.33 -3.88
C PHE A 173 -5.02 -2.70 -2.66
N TRP A 174 -6.22 -2.12 -2.49
CA TRP A 174 -7.11 -2.46 -1.37
C TRP A 174 -7.59 -3.91 -1.43
N ASP A 175 -7.93 -4.42 -2.61
CA ASP A 175 -8.28 -5.83 -2.80
C ASP A 175 -7.12 -6.76 -2.42
N ASP A 176 -5.89 -6.39 -2.75
CA ASP A 176 -4.70 -7.14 -2.32
C ASP A 176 -4.48 -7.07 -0.81
N VAL A 177 -4.67 -5.90 -0.20
CA VAL A 177 -4.53 -5.71 1.26
C VAL A 177 -5.56 -6.53 2.02
N THR A 178 -6.83 -6.49 1.60
CA THR A 178 -7.90 -7.26 2.26
C THR A 178 -7.64 -8.76 2.15
N LYS A 179 -7.28 -9.28 0.97
CA LYS A 179 -6.89 -10.69 0.78
C LYS A 179 -5.71 -11.08 1.66
N MET A 180 -4.69 -10.23 1.72
CA MET A 180 -3.49 -10.45 2.52
C MET A 180 -3.83 -10.52 4.01
N LEU A 181 -4.62 -9.57 4.52
CA LEU A 181 -5.07 -9.56 5.91
C LEU A 181 -5.88 -10.83 6.21
N THR A 182 -6.86 -11.18 5.37
CA THR A 182 -7.66 -12.40 5.56
C THR A 182 -6.78 -13.65 5.65
N LEU A 183 -5.81 -13.80 4.73
CA LEU A 183 -4.91 -14.95 4.71
C LEU A 183 -4.03 -15.02 5.96
N GLU A 184 -3.38 -13.92 6.32
CA GLU A 184 -2.45 -13.88 7.45
C GLU A 184 -3.18 -14.02 8.80
N PHE A 185 -4.36 -13.42 8.98
CA PHE A 185 -5.16 -13.59 10.19
C PHE A 185 -5.69 -15.03 10.35
N ASN A 186 -6.16 -15.66 9.26
CA ASN A 186 -6.59 -17.05 9.31
C ASN A 186 -5.41 -17.96 9.67
N THR A 187 -4.28 -17.80 8.96
CA THR A 187 -3.06 -18.57 9.22
C THR A 187 -2.59 -18.40 10.67
N ALA A 188 -2.51 -17.16 11.17
CA ALA A 188 -2.07 -16.89 12.54
C ALA A 188 -3.01 -17.49 13.61
N SER A 189 -4.32 -17.50 13.35
CA SER A 189 -5.32 -18.07 14.26
C SER A 189 -5.29 -19.61 14.30
N GLU A 190 -4.95 -20.26 13.19
CA GLU A 190 -4.76 -21.71 13.12
C GLU A 190 -3.49 -22.16 13.86
N HIS A 191 -2.42 -21.37 13.74
CA HIS A 191 -1.11 -21.73 14.29
C HIS A 191 -0.90 -21.24 15.74
N SER A 192 -1.75 -20.36 16.26
CA SER A 192 -1.64 -19.82 17.62
C SER A 192 -2.98 -19.75 18.35
N SER A 193 -3.13 -20.61 19.37
CA SER A 193 -4.27 -20.58 20.29
C SER A 193 -4.36 -19.27 21.08
N PHE A 194 -3.23 -18.64 21.40
CA PHE A 194 -3.19 -17.36 22.11
C PHE A 194 -3.81 -16.23 21.28
N LEU A 195 -3.44 -16.14 19.99
CA LEU A 195 -4.00 -15.12 19.09
C LEU A 195 -5.49 -15.36 18.88
N LYS A 196 -5.86 -16.61 18.60
CA LYS A 196 -7.26 -17.00 18.43
C LYS A 196 -8.11 -16.61 19.64
N GLN A 197 -7.68 -16.97 20.84
CA GLN A 197 -8.39 -16.62 22.08
C GLN A 197 -8.44 -15.11 22.33
N SER A 198 -7.37 -14.38 22.02
CA SER A 198 -7.34 -12.93 22.20
C SER A 198 -8.28 -12.23 21.22
N PHE A 199 -8.33 -12.66 19.96
CA PHE A 199 -9.25 -12.10 18.97
C PHE A 199 -10.72 -12.46 19.24
N GLU A 200 -11.01 -13.70 19.63
CA GLU A 200 -12.36 -14.13 19.98
C GLU A 200 -12.85 -13.46 21.28
N GLY A 201 -11.99 -13.38 22.30
CA GLY A 201 -12.34 -12.82 23.60
C GLY A 201 -12.48 -11.29 23.61
N GLU A 202 -11.75 -10.58 22.75
CA GLU A 202 -11.77 -9.10 22.66
C GLU A 202 -12.20 -8.63 21.26
N TYR A 203 -13.07 -9.39 20.58
CA TYR A 203 -13.61 -9.04 19.27
C TYR A 203 -14.14 -7.59 19.17
N PRO A 204 -14.86 -7.04 20.16
CA PRO A 204 -15.30 -5.64 20.12
C PRO A 204 -14.15 -4.63 19.95
N LYS A 205 -12.95 -4.93 20.46
CA LYS A 205 -11.76 -4.08 20.31
C LYS A 205 -11.24 -4.12 18.88
N LEU A 206 -11.17 -5.30 18.27
CA LEU A 206 -10.80 -5.45 16.85
C LEU A 206 -11.79 -4.71 15.95
N LEU A 207 -13.09 -4.86 16.21
CA LEU A 207 -14.14 -4.20 15.47
C LEU A 207 -14.03 -2.67 15.58
N ARG A 208 -13.71 -2.14 16.76
CA ARG A 208 -13.45 -0.71 16.95
C ARG A 208 -12.26 -0.24 16.10
N LEU A 209 -11.14 -0.95 16.12
CA LEU A 209 -9.95 -0.61 15.34
C LEU A 209 -10.24 -0.59 13.84
N TYR A 210 -10.96 -1.59 13.35
CA TYR A 210 -11.41 -1.64 11.95
C TYR A 210 -12.31 -0.45 11.60
N ASN A 211 -13.32 -0.15 12.42
CA ASN A 211 -14.24 0.96 12.16
C ASN A 211 -13.53 2.31 12.17
N ASP A 212 -12.59 2.51 13.09
CA ASP A 212 -11.80 3.74 13.16
C ASP A 212 -10.90 3.88 11.91
N LEU A 213 -10.26 2.79 11.46
CA LEU A 213 -9.52 2.76 10.19
C LEU A 213 -10.43 3.07 8.99
N TRP A 214 -11.58 2.41 8.91
CA TRP A 214 -12.53 2.55 7.82
C TRP A 214 -13.05 4.00 7.71
N ARG A 215 -13.43 4.62 8.84
CA ARG A 215 -13.84 6.03 8.86
C ARG A 215 -12.74 6.94 8.32
N ARG A 216 -11.48 6.72 8.70
CA ARG A 216 -10.33 7.49 8.18
C ARG A 216 -10.16 7.32 6.68
N LEU A 217 -10.28 6.10 6.16
CA LEU A 217 -10.19 5.81 4.72
C LEU A 217 -11.34 6.48 3.94
N GLN A 218 -12.58 6.42 4.46
CA GLN A 218 -13.74 7.06 3.85
C GLN A 218 -13.65 8.60 3.83
N GLN A 219 -13.30 9.22 4.96
CA GLN A 219 -13.12 10.66 5.03
C GLN A 219 -12.04 11.14 4.04
N PHE A 220 -10.97 10.35 3.91
CA PHE A 220 -9.92 10.61 2.95
C PHE A 220 -10.36 10.44 1.49
N SER A 221 -11.20 9.46 1.17
CA SER A 221 -11.76 9.32 -0.18
C SER A 221 -12.74 10.45 -0.53
N ILE A 222 -13.57 10.89 0.42
CA ILE A 222 -14.56 11.97 0.23
C ILE A 222 -13.87 13.34 0.08
N ALA A 223 -12.85 13.65 0.89
CA ALA A 223 -12.10 14.90 0.75
C ALA A 223 -11.48 15.07 -0.64
N LEU A 224 -11.23 13.96 -1.36
CA LEU A 224 -10.70 13.98 -2.71
C LEU A 224 -11.78 14.18 -3.79
N SER A 225 -13.03 13.77 -3.57
CA SER A 225 -14.14 14.06 -4.49
C SER A 225 -14.64 15.50 -4.38
N VAL A 226 -14.51 16.11 -3.19
CA VAL A 226 -14.95 17.49 -2.88
C VAL A 226 -13.87 18.54 -3.16
N THR A 227 -12.80 18.21 -3.90
CA THR A 227 -11.91 19.24 -4.47
C THR A 227 -12.28 19.49 -5.95
N PRO A 228 -13.25 20.39 -6.25
CA PRO A 228 -13.39 20.87 -7.61
C PRO A 228 -12.14 21.67 -7.94
N SER A 229 -11.36 21.13 -8.87
CA SER A 229 -10.60 22.01 -9.76
C SER A 229 -11.62 22.92 -10.42
N ALA A 230 -11.41 24.23 -10.34
CA ALA A 230 -12.22 25.21 -11.07
C ALA A 230 -12.43 24.75 -12.51
N GLY A 231 -13.69 24.46 -12.86
CA GLY A 231 -14.10 23.83 -14.11
C GLY A 231 -15.37 23.03 -13.91
N ASN A 232 -16.51 23.70 -14.08
CA ASN A 232 -17.89 23.22 -13.95
C ASN A 232 -18.09 21.72 -14.19
N VAL A 233 -18.62 21.01 -13.18
CA VAL A 233 -19.46 19.84 -13.37
C VAL A 233 -20.61 19.92 -12.37
N ASP A 234 -21.83 19.79 -12.88
CA ASP A 234 -23.08 19.93 -12.15
C ASP A 234 -23.19 18.98 -10.95
N ILE A 235 -23.68 19.54 -9.85
CA ILE A 235 -23.95 18.88 -8.58
C ILE A 235 -25.22 18.03 -8.73
N ILE A 236 -25.09 16.70 -8.61
CA ILE A 236 -26.23 15.85 -8.23
C ILE A 236 -26.23 15.82 -6.68
N PRO A 237 -27.29 16.30 -6.00
CA PRO A 237 -27.30 16.32 -4.55
C PRO A 237 -27.38 14.90 -4.00
N ALA A 238 -26.60 14.67 -2.95
CA ALA A 238 -26.59 13.45 -2.16
C ALA A 238 -27.98 13.18 -1.57
N GLY A 239 -28.63 12.11 -2.02
CA GLY A 239 -29.78 11.50 -1.37
C GLY A 239 -29.30 10.35 -0.49
N GLU A 240 -29.46 10.55 0.82
CA GLU A 240 -29.55 9.57 1.90
C GLU A 240 -29.43 8.08 1.48
N THR A 241 -28.35 7.43 1.89
CA THR A 241 -28.33 5.98 2.10
C THR A 241 -27.34 5.66 3.23
N GLU A 242 -27.62 6.23 4.40
CA GLU A 242 -27.28 5.56 5.66
C GLU A 242 -28.29 4.42 5.85
N GLU A 243 -28.13 3.33 5.10
CA GLU A 243 -28.74 2.06 5.47
C GLU A 243 -27.68 1.22 6.18
N ASP A 244 -27.80 1.24 7.50
CA ASP A 244 -27.10 0.36 8.45
C ASP A 244 -27.11 -1.09 7.95
N PHE A 245 -25.94 -1.57 7.52
CA PHE A 245 -25.71 -2.96 7.14
C PHE A 245 -26.09 -3.95 8.26
N PHE A 246 -26.06 -3.50 9.52
CA PHE A 246 -26.49 -4.30 10.67
C PHE A 246 -28.01 -4.38 10.85
N ALA A 247 -28.79 -3.40 10.37
CA ALA A 247 -30.26 -3.42 10.47
C ALA A 247 -30.92 -4.41 9.49
N GLN A 248 -30.25 -4.76 8.40
CA GLN A 248 -30.75 -5.78 7.46
C GLN A 248 -30.71 -7.20 8.05
N THR A 249 -29.76 -7.47 8.95
CA THR A 249 -29.60 -8.81 9.53
C THR A 249 -30.67 -9.15 10.57
N GLU A 250 -31.24 -8.15 11.25
CA GLU A 250 -32.38 -8.36 12.17
C GLU A 250 -33.71 -8.53 11.44
N LYS A 251 -33.93 -7.82 10.32
CA LYS A 251 -35.16 -7.99 9.51
C LYS A 251 -35.22 -9.35 8.82
N ALA A 252 -34.09 -9.90 8.40
CA ALA A 252 -34.02 -11.23 7.80
C ALA A 252 -34.33 -12.37 8.79
N ARG A 253 -34.20 -12.14 10.11
CA ARG A 253 -34.47 -13.13 11.16
C ARG A 253 -35.91 -13.14 11.67
N GLN A 254 -36.73 -12.16 11.30
CA GLN A 254 -38.15 -12.10 11.69
C GLN A 254 -39.11 -12.57 10.59
N GLN A 255 -38.59 -13.02 9.45
CA GLN A 255 -39.40 -13.55 8.34
C GLN A 255 -39.26 -15.06 8.12
N TYR A 256 -38.84 -15.81 9.14
CA TYR A 256 -39.01 -17.26 9.21
C TYR A 256 -39.52 -17.68 10.58
#